data_AF-A0A7J4UYF4-F1
#
_entry.id   AF-A0A7J4UYF4-F1
#
_cell.length_a   1.000
_cell.length_b   1.000
_cell.length_c   1.000
_cell.angle_alpha   90.00
_cell.angle_beta   90.00
_cell.angle_gamma   90.00
#
_symmetry.space_group_name_H-M   'P 1'
#
loop_
_entity.id
_entity.type
_entity.pdbx_description
1 polymer ?
#
loop_
_entity_poly.entity_id
_entity_poly.type
_entity_poly.pdbx_seq_one_letter_code
_entity_poly.pdbx_strand_id
1 'polypeptide(L)'
;MPDDAPRHLESLTVNKLKIVAARHGIDVGTCKYKKDFVGRLSAAGITESQVEDALTSAEVTNSPAVDKTEDIAAARRDIELIAEKVPSVRVLPAEEEEEVERNIDRALLVRPSFFEIDSQAEAAWNHMIMADYHDALKVNNDARSKMLDRFSSFQIFSCALSIRAAESIIVSLEQAQGKVDPSLKTILVEAKRAFIDGSPKHREQTLEELEATTSKAYESFFEGSTQAEAQLRAMLADYESFGTQTQEPRRLLEIAEQAKQSFNVAEYAKLLEEAHRAGATAKEVRTAEIEKSFGIVRSAVHEARDVGAILSVGDDDLAHARAAFDQQAFKRATDLLASIERTADQAHLEKIMDNDVRCRHVNRVTETIAGLEKTLQEAASYGMDVEEGLLFVTRAKGALSNRDIVNAAKLARHVKDQTHTLETDLDKERINRGIAKKVDEAKCGKCG
;
A
#
# COMPACT_ATOMS: atom_id res chain seq x y z
N MET A 1 -5.75 66.99 2.28
CA MET A 1 -6.23 65.61 2.07
C MET A 1 -6.17 64.93 3.42
N PRO A 2 -7.31 64.58 4.04
CA PRO A 2 -7.31 63.97 5.37
C PRO A 2 -7.03 62.46 5.26
N ASP A 3 -5.89 62.09 5.82
CA ASP A 3 -5.37 60.77 6.23
C ASP A 3 -6.19 59.49 5.93
N ASP A 4 -5.69 58.72 4.95
CA ASP A 4 -5.88 57.26 4.82
C ASP A 4 -5.08 56.45 5.88
N ALA A 5 -4.68 57.10 6.97
CA ALA A 5 -3.81 56.53 8.00
C ALA A 5 -4.32 55.24 8.70
N PRO A 6 -5.63 54.99 8.89
CA PRO A 6 -6.04 53.76 9.57
C PRO A 6 -6.04 52.52 8.67
N ARG A 7 -6.19 52.65 7.34
CA ARG A 7 -6.39 51.49 6.45
C ARG A 7 -5.12 50.67 6.22
N HIS A 8 -3.96 51.34 6.11
CA HIS A 8 -2.70 50.64 5.83
C HIS A 8 -2.21 49.85 7.07
N LEU A 9 -2.37 50.38 8.29
CA LEU A 9 -2.03 49.70 9.54
C LEU A 9 -2.93 48.48 9.83
N GLU A 10 -4.20 48.53 9.42
CA GLU A 10 -5.13 47.40 9.57
C GLU A 10 -4.75 46.19 8.69
N SER A 11 -4.05 46.41 7.58
CA SER A 11 -3.61 45.33 6.68
C SER A 11 -2.42 44.52 7.23
N LEU A 12 -1.69 45.05 8.21
CA LEU A 12 -0.48 44.43 8.76
C LEU A 12 -0.76 43.38 9.83
N THR A 13 0.14 42.40 9.96
CA THR A 13 0.09 41.41 11.04
C THR A 13 0.57 42.02 12.36
N VAL A 14 0.16 41.46 13.50
CA VAL A 14 0.52 41.98 14.83
C VAL A 14 2.04 42.04 15.03
N ASN A 15 2.80 41.12 14.44
CA ASN A 15 4.27 41.13 14.49
C ASN A 15 4.87 42.33 13.74
N LYS A 16 4.34 42.66 12.55
CA LYS A 16 4.78 43.85 11.80
C LYS A 16 4.44 45.14 12.53
N LEU A 17 3.26 45.23 13.15
CA LEU A 17 2.87 46.38 13.97
C LEU A 17 3.77 46.56 15.21
N LYS A 18 4.23 45.46 15.83
CA LYS A 18 5.21 45.52 16.93
C LYS A 18 6.59 46.02 16.48
N ILE A 19 7.04 45.62 15.29
CA ILE A 19 8.32 46.10 14.73
C ILE A 19 8.26 47.61 14.49
N VAL A 20 7.16 48.09 13.90
CA VAL A 20 6.93 49.52 13.67
C VAL A 20 6.87 50.27 15.02
N ALA A 21 6.12 49.75 16.00
CA ALA A 21 6.04 50.34 17.33
C ALA A 21 7.40 50.44 18.04
N ALA A 22 8.21 49.38 17.98
CA ALA A 22 9.53 49.33 18.59
C ALA A 22 10.48 50.35 17.96
N ARG A 23 10.44 50.52 16.63
CA ARG A 23 11.29 51.48 15.92
C ARG A 23 10.95 52.93 16.24
N HIS A 24 9.66 53.23 16.43
CA HIS A 24 9.19 54.57 16.76
C HIS A 24 9.07 54.82 18.28
N GLY A 25 9.55 53.89 19.12
CA GLY A 25 9.57 54.05 20.57
C GLY A 25 8.19 54.09 21.22
N ILE A 26 7.17 53.50 20.58
CA ILE A 26 5.80 53.49 21.07
C ILE A 26 5.60 52.27 21.95
N ASP A 27 5.24 52.50 23.20
CA ASP A 27 4.93 51.42 24.14
C ASP A 27 3.61 50.72 23.75
N VAL A 28 3.74 49.46 23.36
CA VAL A 28 2.64 48.56 23.01
C VAL A 28 2.49 47.39 23.98
N GLY A 29 3.19 47.41 25.12
CA GLY A 29 3.17 46.32 26.12
C GLY A 29 1.80 46.09 26.77
N THR A 30 0.92 47.09 26.72
CA THR A 30 -0.44 47.03 27.27
C THR A 30 -1.53 46.68 26.23
N CYS A 31 -1.16 46.45 24.96
CA CYS A 31 -2.09 46.13 23.88
C CYS A 31 -2.32 44.61 23.78
N LYS A 32 -3.58 44.15 23.91
CA LYS A 32 -3.94 42.73 23.78
C LYS A 32 -4.52 42.39 22.41
N TYR A 33 -5.23 43.32 21.79
CA TYR A 33 -5.93 43.08 20.54
C TYR A 33 -5.33 43.91 19.40
N LYS A 34 -5.39 43.40 18.16
CA LYS A 34 -4.86 44.07 16.96
C LYS A 34 -5.39 45.51 16.81
N LYS A 35 -6.65 45.75 17.19
CA LYS A 35 -7.27 47.10 17.18
C LYS A 35 -6.56 48.09 18.11
N ASP A 36 -6.03 47.63 19.24
CA ASP A 36 -5.31 48.46 20.20
C ASP A 36 -3.93 48.88 19.64
N PHE A 37 -3.27 48.00 18.89
CA PHE A 37 -2.00 48.31 18.21
C PHE A 37 -2.22 49.36 17.12
N VAL A 38 -3.23 49.16 16.28
CA VAL A 38 -3.58 50.12 15.20
C VAL A 38 -3.96 51.47 15.80
N GLY A 39 -4.77 51.50 16.86
CA GLY A 39 -5.21 52.73 17.52
C GLY A 39 -4.06 53.53 18.16
N ARG A 40 -3.05 52.86 18.72
CA ARG A 40 -1.88 53.56 19.27
C ARG A 40 -0.93 54.08 18.20
N LEU A 41 -0.74 53.31 17.13
CA LEU A 41 0.13 53.70 16.03
C LEU A 41 -0.48 54.84 15.20
N SER A 42 -1.80 54.85 15.02
CA SER A 42 -2.51 55.95 14.37
C SER A 42 -2.55 57.21 15.25
N ALA A 43 -2.73 57.07 16.57
CA ALA A 43 -2.68 58.20 17.50
C ALA A 43 -1.29 58.86 17.59
N ALA A 44 -0.23 58.10 17.30
CA ALA A 44 1.14 58.61 17.19
C ALA A 44 1.45 59.30 15.85
N GLY A 45 0.49 59.33 14.91
CA GLY A 45 0.64 60.04 13.63
C GLY A 45 1.61 59.38 12.65
N ILE A 46 1.78 58.05 12.72
CA ILE A 46 2.69 57.33 11.83
C ILE A 46 2.13 57.34 10.40
N THR A 47 2.94 57.80 9.45
CA THR A 47 2.60 57.83 8.03
C THR A 47 3.01 56.52 7.33
N GLU A 48 2.37 56.22 6.20
CA GLU A 48 2.63 55.00 5.41
C GLU A 48 4.11 54.85 5.01
N SER A 49 4.78 55.96 4.67
CA SER A 49 6.22 55.99 4.37
C SER A 49 7.10 55.54 5.54
N GLN A 50 6.72 55.87 6.77
CA GLN A 50 7.47 55.48 7.98
C GLN A 50 7.29 53.99 8.30
N VAL A 51 6.13 53.42 7.94
CA VAL A 51 5.85 51.99 8.07
C VAL A 51 6.69 51.18 7.09
N GLU A 52 6.81 51.63 5.84
CA GLU A 52 7.65 50.96 4.83
C GLU A 52 9.14 51.04 5.18
N ASP A 53 9.63 52.19 5.63
CA ASP A 53 11.01 52.33 6.13
C ASP A 53 11.26 51.42 7.34
N ALA A 54 10.27 51.30 8.24
CA ALA A 54 10.37 50.45 9.42
C ALA A 54 10.52 48.97 9.06
N LEU A 55 9.76 48.49 8.08
CA LEU A 55 9.75 47.10 7.64
C LEU A 55 10.96 46.75 6.79
N THR A 56 11.37 47.62 5.87
CA THR A 56 12.53 47.39 5.00
C THR A 56 13.84 47.34 5.79
N SER A 57 14.05 48.21 6.79
CA SER A 57 15.28 48.10 7.58
C SER A 57 15.26 46.96 8.60
N ALA A 58 14.08 46.46 9.00
CA ALA A 58 13.96 45.24 9.81
C ALA A 58 14.32 43.98 9.00
N GLU A 59 14.05 43.96 7.69
CA GLU A 59 14.48 42.88 6.78
C GLU A 59 16.01 42.88 6.57
N VAL A 60 16.66 44.06 6.58
CA VAL A 60 18.13 44.18 6.45
C VAL A 60 18.86 43.80 7.75
N THR A 61 18.29 44.08 8.94
CA THR A 61 18.90 43.71 10.23
C THR A 61 18.67 42.24 10.65
N ASN A 62 17.81 41.49 9.95
CA ASN A 62 17.57 40.07 10.19
C ASN A 62 18.46 39.13 9.35
N SER A 63 19.56 39.63 8.78
CA SER A 63 20.66 38.77 8.30
C SER A 63 21.86 38.83 9.25
N PRO A 64 21.90 38.00 10.31
CA PRO A 64 23.15 37.70 10.98
C PRO A 64 23.86 36.56 10.25
N ALA A 65 25.05 36.86 9.73
CA ALA A 65 26.09 35.86 9.52
C ALA A 65 26.59 35.44 10.91
N VAL A 66 25.95 34.42 11.48
CA VAL A 66 26.36 33.77 12.74
C VAL A 66 26.27 32.26 12.55
N ASP A 67 27.27 31.56 13.08
CA ASP A 67 27.55 30.12 12.95
C ASP A 67 26.31 29.22 13.02
N LYS A 68 25.96 28.62 11.88
CA LYS A 68 24.78 27.75 11.71
C LYS A 68 24.94 26.34 12.29
N THR A 69 26.01 26.03 13.02
CA THR A 69 26.29 24.67 13.47
C THR A 69 25.82 24.38 14.90
N GLU A 70 25.83 25.36 15.80
CA GLU A 70 25.36 25.16 17.19
C GLU A 70 23.84 25.33 17.34
N ASP A 71 23.22 26.27 16.63
CA ASP A 71 21.76 26.48 16.69
C ASP A 71 20.98 25.38 15.96
N ILE A 72 21.54 24.75 14.93
CA ILE A 72 20.93 23.56 14.32
C ILE A 72 21.04 22.35 15.26
N ALA A 73 22.09 22.26 16.06
CA ALA A 73 22.24 21.21 17.07
C ALA A 73 21.28 21.43 18.26
N ALA A 74 21.09 22.68 18.70
CA ALA A 74 20.12 23.03 19.73
C ALA A 74 18.68 22.85 19.24
N ALA A 75 18.35 23.31 18.03
CA ALA A 75 17.04 23.09 17.42
C ALA A 75 16.79 21.60 17.12
N ARG A 76 17.81 20.82 16.75
CA ARG A 76 17.69 19.35 16.64
C ARG A 76 17.47 18.69 17.99
N ARG A 77 18.13 19.13 19.06
CA ARG A 77 17.86 18.63 20.42
C ARG A 77 16.46 19.03 20.90
N ASP A 78 15.98 20.21 20.57
CA ASP A 78 14.62 20.63 20.92
C ASP A 78 13.56 19.90 20.08
N ILE A 79 13.84 19.62 18.81
CA ILE A 79 12.99 18.77 17.96
C ILE A 79 13.05 17.31 18.43
N GLU A 80 14.20 16.81 18.87
CA GLU A 80 14.35 15.48 19.50
C GLU A 80 13.66 15.43 20.87
N LEU A 81 13.71 16.48 21.70
CA LEU A 81 13.00 16.58 22.99
C LEU A 81 11.48 16.72 22.83
N ILE A 82 11.02 17.37 21.75
CA ILE A 82 9.59 17.47 21.40
C ILE A 82 9.12 16.15 20.77
N ALA A 83 9.97 15.46 19.99
CA ALA A 83 9.68 14.14 19.44
C ALA A 83 9.75 13.02 20.49
N GLU A 84 10.58 13.16 21.53
CA GLU A 84 10.65 12.26 22.70
C GLU A 84 9.46 12.47 23.65
N LYS A 85 8.80 13.64 23.61
CA LYS A 85 7.44 13.81 24.15
C LYS A 85 6.40 13.19 23.22
N VAL A 86 6.58 11.94 22.84
CA VAL A 86 5.42 11.07 22.56
C VAL A 86 4.61 11.11 23.86
N PRO A 87 3.33 11.52 23.87
CA PRO A 87 2.51 11.40 25.05
C PRO A 87 2.59 9.94 25.46
N SER A 88 3.24 9.67 26.60
CA SER A 88 3.39 8.32 27.12
C SER A 88 1.99 7.72 27.09
N VAL A 89 1.79 6.69 26.26
CA VAL A 89 0.50 6.02 26.13
C VAL A 89 0.05 5.73 27.55
N ARG A 90 -1.02 6.41 28.00
CA ARG A 90 -1.50 6.25 29.37
C ARG A 90 -2.14 4.89 29.42
N VAL A 91 -1.38 3.87 29.78
CA VAL A 91 -1.91 2.53 30.00
C VAL A 91 -2.60 2.53 31.36
N LEU A 92 -3.81 1.98 31.43
CA LEU A 92 -4.48 1.73 32.71
C LEU A 92 -3.63 0.74 33.53
N PRO A 93 -3.49 0.93 34.85
CA PRO A 93 -2.99 -0.12 35.73
C PRO A 93 -3.81 -1.41 35.54
N ALA A 94 -3.15 -2.56 35.53
CA ALA A 94 -3.80 -3.85 35.22
C ALA A 94 -5.00 -4.17 36.14
N GLU A 95 -4.95 -3.76 37.41
CA GLU A 95 -6.04 -3.92 38.37
C GLU A 95 -7.26 -3.05 38.01
N GLU A 96 -7.04 -1.79 37.61
CA GLU A 96 -8.09 -0.88 37.15
C GLU A 96 -8.70 -1.39 35.83
N GLU A 97 -7.87 -1.90 34.92
CA GLU A 97 -8.33 -2.45 33.64
C GLU A 97 -9.23 -3.67 33.85
N GLU A 98 -8.84 -4.63 34.69
CA GLU A 98 -9.67 -5.81 34.99
C GLU A 98 -11.01 -5.44 35.67
N GLU A 99 -11.02 -4.38 36.48
CA GLU A 99 -12.26 -3.87 37.09
C GLU A 99 -13.17 -3.19 36.06
N VAL A 100 -12.61 -2.36 35.17
CA VAL A 100 -13.35 -1.75 34.06
C VAL A 100 -14.00 -2.82 33.19
N GLU A 101 -13.23 -3.84 32.78
CA GLU A 101 -13.72 -4.91 31.93
C GLU A 101 -14.87 -5.69 32.56
N ARG A 102 -14.74 -6.03 33.86
CA ARG A 102 -15.82 -6.69 34.61
C ARG A 102 -17.08 -5.82 34.69
N ASN A 103 -16.93 -4.51 34.86
CA ASN A 103 -18.06 -3.59 34.92
C ASN A 103 -18.74 -3.42 33.56
N ILE A 104 -17.98 -3.37 32.46
CA ILE A 104 -18.50 -3.35 31.09
C ILE A 104 -19.27 -4.64 30.81
N ASP A 105 -18.68 -5.81 31.09
CA ASP A 105 -19.34 -7.09 30.85
C ASP A 105 -20.63 -7.24 31.66
N ARG A 106 -20.60 -6.81 32.93
CA ARG A 106 -21.78 -6.82 33.78
C ARG A 106 -22.89 -5.90 33.24
N ALA A 107 -22.54 -4.72 32.73
CA ALA A 107 -23.49 -3.82 32.09
C ALA A 107 -24.12 -4.47 30.84
N LEU A 108 -23.31 -5.14 30.01
CA LEU A 108 -23.78 -5.81 28.79
C LEU A 108 -24.70 -7.01 29.05
N LEU A 109 -24.58 -7.69 30.20
CA LEU A 109 -25.48 -8.77 30.59
C LEU A 109 -26.90 -8.29 30.96
N VAL A 110 -27.04 -7.04 31.40
CA VAL A 110 -28.31 -6.47 31.84
C VAL A 110 -28.91 -5.64 30.71
N ARG A 111 -29.37 -6.31 29.65
CA ARG A 111 -30.07 -5.64 28.55
C ARG A 111 -31.35 -4.97 29.09
N PRO A 112 -31.44 -3.63 29.10
CA PRO A 112 -32.64 -2.95 29.60
C PRO A 112 -33.82 -3.19 28.65
N SER A 113 -35.01 -3.37 29.22
CA SER A 113 -36.27 -3.46 28.49
C SER A 113 -37.23 -2.40 28.99
N PHE A 114 -37.89 -1.69 28.06
CA PHE A 114 -38.91 -0.68 28.36
C PHE A 114 -40.33 -1.24 28.30
N PHE A 115 -40.49 -2.53 27.99
CA PHE A 115 -41.80 -3.19 27.82
C PHE A 115 -42.71 -3.05 29.06
N GLU A 116 -42.14 -3.18 30.27
CA GLU A 116 -42.90 -3.03 31.52
C GLU A 116 -43.42 -1.59 31.71
N ILE A 117 -42.65 -0.58 31.27
CA ILE A 117 -43.03 0.83 31.37
C ILE A 117 -44.15 1.13 30.37
N ASP A 118 -44.01 0.65 29.12
CA ASP A 118 -45.06 0.81 28.09
C ASP A 118 -46.36 0.13 28.52
N SER A 119 -46.29 -1.09 29.06
CA SER A 119 -47.46 -1.82 29.57
C SER A 119 -48.15 -1.09 30.73
N GLN A 120 -47.38 -0.47 31.64
CA GLN A 120 -47.94 0.32 32.73
C GLN A 120 -48.52 1.66 32.26
N ALA A 121 -47.92 2.29 31.24
CA ALA A 121 -48.47 3.49 30.62
C ALA A 121 -49.82 3.20 29.93
N GLU A 122 -49.94 2.07 29.22
CA GLU A 122 -51.20 1.60 28.65
C GLU A 122 -52.24 1.28 29.74
N ALA A 123 -51.84 0.62 30.84
CA ALA A 123 -52.73 0.36 31.95
C ALA A 123 -53.25 1.65 32.59
N ALA A 124 -52.37 2.64 32.83
CA ALA A 124 -52.77 3.95 33.33
C ALA A 124 -53.73 4.68 32.37
N TRP A 125 -53.49 4.57 31.06
CA TRP A 125 -54.39 5.10 30.04
C TRP A 125 -55.79 4.44 30.09
N ASN A 126 -55.84 3.12 30.28
CA ASN A 126 -57.09 2.39 30.43
C ASN A 126 -57.86 2.81 31.70
N HIS A 127 -57.18 2.96 32.84
CA HIS A 127 -57.80 3.50 34.06
C HIS A 127 -58.34 4.92 33.84
N MET A 128 -57.62 5.74 33.06
CA MET A 128 -58.07 7.08 32.70
C MET A 128 -59.34 7.06 31.83
N ILE A 129 -59.44 6.16 30.85
CA ILE A 129 -60.65 5.97 30.03
C ILE A 129 -61.85 5.55 30.90
N MET A 130 -61.60 4.70 31.91
CA MET A 130 -62.62 4.20 32.82
C MET A 130 -62.99 5.19 33.95
N ALA A 131 -62.47 6.42 33.91
CA ALA A 131 -62.64 7.46 34.92
C ALA A 131 -62.12 7.08 36.33
N ASP A 132 -61.23 6.11 36.42
CA ASP A 132 -60.53 5.72 37.64
C ASP A 132 -59.21 6.49 37.76
N TYR A 133 -59.34 7.78 38.04
CA TYR A 133 -58.22 8.72 37.99
C TYR A 133 -57.16 8.48 39.08
N HIS A 134 -57.56 7.93 40.22
CA HIS A 134 -56.64 7.65 41.32
C HIS A 134 -55.65 6.56 40.93
N ASP A 135 -56.16 5.44 40.41
CA ASP A 135 -55.30 4.34 40.00
C ASP A 135 -54.55 4.67 38.70
N ALA A 136 -55.13 5.46 37.79
CA ALA A 136 -54.41 6.01 36.65
C ALA A 136 -53.17 6.82 37.08
N LEU A 137 -53.30 7.71 38.07
CA LEU A 137 -52.18 8.50 38.59
C LEU A 137 -51.13 7.63 39.30
N LYS A 138 -51.57 6.63 40.08
CA LYS A 138 -50.68 5.73 40.81
C LYS A 138 -49.86 4.86 39.85
N VAL A 139 -50.51 4.24 38.87
CA VAL A 139 -49.85 3.39 37.88
C VAL A 139 -48.90 4.21 37.01
N ASN A 140 -49.29 5.43 36.61
CA ASN A 140 -48.42 6.32 35.84
C ASN A 140 -47.21 6.82 36.66
N ASN A 141 -47.37 7.06 37.97
CA ASN A 141 -46.25 7.44 38.83
C ASN A 141 -45.25 6.29 39.04
N ASP A 142 -45.74 5.05 39.16
CA ASP A 142 -44.90 3.85 39.20
C ASP A 142 -44.13 3.66 37.88
N ALA A 143 -44.81 3.81 36.74
CA ALA A 143 -44.20 3.77 35.41
C ALA A 143 -43.09 4.82 35.25
N ARG A 144 -43.35 6.06 35.68
CA ARG A 144 -42.35 7.15 35.66
C ARG A 144 -41.14 6.88 36.53
N SER A 145 -41.34 6.35 37.73
CA SER A 145 -40.24 6.06 38.66
C SER A 145 -39.34 4.95 38.09
N LYS A 146 -39.95 3.89 37.56
CA LYS A 146 -39.24 2.83 36.84
C LYS A 146 -38.53 3.33 35.59
N MET A 147 -39.12 4.27 34.85
CA MET A 147 -38.49 4.87 33.67
C MET A 147 -37.18 5.57 34.01
N LEU A 148 -37.10 6.31 35.11
CA LEU A 148 -35.87 6.99 35.54
C LEU A 148 -34.75 5.97 35.84
N ASP A 149 -35.07 4.89 36.56
CA ASP A 149 -34.11 3.83 36.88
C ASP A 149 -33.67 3.07 35.61
N ARG A 150 -34.59 2.79 34.69
CA ARG A 150 -34.29 2.10 33.43
C ARG A 150 -33.51 2.99 32.45
N PHE A 151 -33.76 4.30 32.44
CA PHE A 151 -33.03 5.24 31.59
C PHE A 151 -31.55 5.32 31.98
N SER A 152 -31.25 5.40 33.28
CA SER A 152 -29.86 5.36 33.77
C SER A 152 -29.18 4.03 33.43
N SER A 153 -29.89 2.90 33.59
CA SER A 153 -29.39 1.58 33.20
C SER A 153 -29.12 1.48 31.68
N PHE A 154 -29.97 2.09 30.86
CA PHE A 154 -29.80 2.12 29.41
C PHE A 154 -28.63 2.98 28.95
N GLN A 155 -28.42 4.14 29.57
CA GLN A 155 -27.23 4.96 29.30
C GLN A 155 -25.94 4.20 29.60
N ILE A 156 -25.88 3.50 30.75
CA ILE A 156 -24.71 2.68 31.12
C ILE A 156 -24.50 1.55 30.11
N PHE A 157 -25.57 0.84 29.72
CA PHE A 157 -25.50 -0.21 28.70
C PHE A 157 -24.99 0.31 27.36
N SER A 158 -25.51 1.45 26.88
CA SER A 158 -25.10 2.05 25.61
C SER A 158 -23.63 2.48 25.63
N CYS A 159 -23.18 3.12 26.72
CA CYS A 159 -21.78 3.49 26.89
C CYS A 159 -20.85 2.26 26.86
N ALA A 160 -21.23 1.19 27.57
CA ALA A 160 -20.46 -0.05 27.61
C ALA A 160 -20.35 -0.70 26.22
N LEU A 161 -21.45 -0.71 25.45
CA LEU A 161 -21.48 -1.23 24.09
C LEU A 161 -20.57 -0.41 23.16
N SER A 162 -20.65 0.91 23.21
CA SER A 162 -19.82 1.80 22.39
C SER A 162 -18.33 1.68 22.72
N ILE A 163 -17.96 1.59 24.00
CA ILE A 163 -16.56 1.34 24.41
C ILE A 163 -16.07 0.00 23.87
N ARG A 164 -16.86 -1.07 24.01
CA ARG A 164 -16.51 -2.41 23.53
C ARG A 164 -16.37 -2.45 22.00
N ALA A 165 -17.25 -1.76 21.28
CA ALA A 165 -17.19 -1.66 19.83
C ALA A 165 -15.93 -0.89 19.38
N ALA A 166 -15.64 0.25 20.01
CA ALA A 166 -14.46 1.05 19.71
C ALA A 166 -13.16 0.30 19.99
N GLU A 167 -13.08 -0.41 21.12
CA GLU A 167 -11.97 -1.30 21.45
C GLU A 167 -11.75 -2.38 20.38
N SER A 168 -12.83 -3.06 19.98
CA SER A 168 -12.77 -4.10 18.94
C SER A 168 -12.27 -3.56 17.60
N ILE A 169 -12.69 -2.34 17.23
CA ILE A 169 -12.19 -1.64 16.04
C ILE A 169 -10.70 -1.32 16.18
N ILE A 170 -10.27 -0.75 17.30
CA ILE A 170 -8.87 -0.37 17.53
C ILE A 170 -7.96 -1.60 17.44
N VAL A 171 -8.34 -2.72 18.07
CA VAL A 171 -7.59 -3.98 18.00
C VAL A 171 -7.52 -4.50 16.55
N SER A 172 -8.63 -4.45 15.82
CA SER A 172 -8.69 -4.90 14.43
C SER A 172 -7.81 -4.03 13.51
N LEU A 173 -7.81 -2.71 13.71
CA LEU A 173 -6.95 -1.77 13.00
C LEU A 173 -5.46 -1.99 13.33
N GLU A 174 -5.15 -2.29 14.60
CA GLU A 174 -3.77 -2.60 15.02
C GLU A 174 -3.26 -3.87 14.37
N GLN A 175 -4.08 -4.91 14.29
CA GLN A 175 -3.72 -6.14 13.57
C GLN A 175 -3.55 -5.91 12.06
N ALA A 176 -4.36 -5.03 11.47
CA ALA A 176 -4.33 -4.74 10.03
C ALA A 176 -3.15 -3.84 9.61
N GLN A 177 -2.86 -2.78 10.36
CA GLN A 177 -1.83 -1.77 10.03
C GLN A 177 -0.52 -1.98 10.80
N GLY A 178 -0.51 -2.85 11.81
CA GLY A 178 0.60 -3.04 12.75
C GLY A 178 0.78 -1.91 13.77
N LYS A 179 0.26 -0.71 13.50
CA LYS A 179 0.27 0.44 14.42
C LYS A 179 -1.03 1.22 14.28
N VAL A 180 -1.56 1.67 15.40
CA VAL A 180 -2.69 2.61 15.49
C VAL A 180 -2.19 3.90 16.11
N ASP A 181 -2.84 5.01 15.76
CA ASP A 181 -2.57 6.30 16.38
C ASP A 181 -2.63 6.18 17.93
N PRO A 182 -1.54 6.52 18.67
CA PRO A 182 -1.53 6.48 20.13
C PRO A 182 -2.61 7.37 20.77
N SER A 183 -3.12 8.36 20.05
CA SER A 183 -4.26 9.17 20.49
C SER A 183 -5.51 8.34 20.76
N LEU A 184 -5.84 7.37 19.88
CA LEU A 184 -7.00 6.48 20.02
C LEU A 184 -6.92 5.62 21.28
N LYS A 185 -5.73 5.08 21.58
CA LYS A 185 -5.50 4.31 22.81
C LYS A 185 -5.67 5.17 24.06
N THR A 186 -5.22 6.43 23.99
CA THR A 186 -5.36 7.38 25.09
C THR A 186 -6.83 7.76 25.34
N ILE A 187 -7.58 8.03 24.27
CA ILE A 187 -9.01 8.36 24.35
C ILE A 187 -9.82 7.16 24.85
N LEU A 188 -9.51 5.94 24.40
CA LEU A 188 -10.14 4.72 24.90
C LEU A 188 -9.94 4.54 26.42
N VAL A 189 -8.71 4.77 26.89
CA VAL A 189 -8.39 4.72 28.32
C VAL A 189 -9.16 5.79 29.11
N GLU A 190 -9.27 7.00 28.57
CA GLU A 190 -10.03 8.08 29.20
C GLU A 190 -11.52 7.75 29.27
N ALA A 191 -12.11 7.21 28.20
CA ALA A 191 -13.51 6.76 28.19
C ALA A 191 -13.76 5.60 29.18
N LYS A 192 -12.83 4.63 29.26
CA LYS A 192 -12.87 3.54 30.25
C LYS A 192 -12.84 4.05 31.69
N ARG A 193 -12.03 5.06 31.99
CA ARG A 193 -12.00 5.71 33.32
C ARG A 193 -13.26 6.50 33.61
N ALA A 194 -13.72 7.29 32.64
CA ALA A 194 -14.95 8.06 32.77
C ALA A 194 -16.17 7.14 33.01
N PHE A 195 -16.18 5.95 32.42
CA PHE A 195 -17.24 4.96 32.61
C PHE A 195 -17.42 4.54 34.08
N ILE A 196 -16.33 4.31 34.83
CA ILE A 196 -16.40 3.96 36.25
C ILE A 196 -16.72 5.20 37.10
N ASP A 197 -15.85 6.20 37.06
CA ASP A 197 -15.82 7.27 38.08
C ASP A 197 -16.29 8.64 37.56
N GLY A 198 -16.51 8.75 36.25
CA GLY A 198 -16.90 10.01 35.62
C GLY A 198 -18.32 10.44 35.96
N SER A 199 -18.54 11.76 36.01
CA SER A 199 -19.90 12.32 36.02
C SER A 199 -20.66 11.96 34.72
N PRO A 200 -22.00 11.91 34.70
CA PRO A 200 -22.76 11.60 33.49
C PRO A 200 -22.39 12.46 32.28
N LYS A 201 -22.12 13.75 32.52
CA LYS A 201 -21.69 14.69 31.47
C LYS A 201 -20.29 14.38 30.94
N HIS A 202 -19.37 13.99 31.83
CA HIS A 202 -18.01 13.63 31.43
C HIS A 202 -17.98 12.33 30.64
N ARG A 203 -18.77 11.31 31.05
CA ARG A 203 -18.96 10.05 30.31
C ARG A 203 -19.38 10.30 28.87
N GLU A 204 -20.43 11.10 28.69
CA GLU A 204 -20.96 11.42 27.36
C GLU A 204 -19.90 12.11 26.49
N GLN A 205 -19.21 13.12 27.03
CA GLN A 205 -18.17 13.85 26.29
C GLN A 205 -17.02 12.94 25.85
N THR A 206 -16.51 12.10 26.75
CA THR A 206 -15.43 11.16 26.42
C THR A 206 -15.89 10.07 25.45
N LEU A 207 -17.17 9.70 25.49
CA LEU A 207 -17.74 8.72 24.59
C LEU A 207 -17.93 9.29 23.19
N GLU A 208 -18.49 10.49 23.06
CA GLU A 208 -18.62 11.20 21.78
C GLU A 208 -17.26 11.37 21.10
N GLU A 209 -16.22 11.74 21.86
CA GLU A 209 -14.85 11.87 21.34
C GLU A 209 -14.28 10.51 20.90
N LEU A 210 -14.49 9.45 21.68
CA LEU A 210 -14.07 8.09 21.32
C LEU A 210 -14.77 7.61 20.05
N GLU A 211 -16.09 7.76 19.95
CA GLU A 211 -16.90 7.33 18.81
C GLU A 211 -16.52 8.09 17.54
N ALA A 212 -16.40 9.42 17.62
CA ALA A 212 -16.03 10.26 16.49
C ALA A 212 -14.62 9.92 15.97
N THR A 213 -13.65 9.78 16.89
CA THR A 213 -12.26 9.51 16.50
C THR A 213 -12.10 8.09 15.96
N THR A 214 -12.74 7.11 16.59
CA THR A 214 -12.67 5.70 16.17
C THR A 214 -13.38 5.48 14.83
N SER A 215 -14.57 6.07 14.65
CA SER A 215 -15.30 5.99 13.37
C SER A 215 -14.49 6.61 12.24
N LYS A 216 -13.92 7.80 12.47
CA LYS A 216 -13.06 8.47 11.48
C LYS A 216 -11.82 7.64 11.13
N ALA A 217 -11.18 7.01 12.10
CA ALA A 217 -10.02 6.15 11.86
C ALA A 217 -10.40 4.91 11.04
N TYR A 218 -11.53 4.30 11.36
CA TYR A 218 -12.08 3.15 10.63
C TYR A 218 -12.44 3.52 9.18
N GLU A 219 -13.16 4.63 8.97
CA GLU A 219 -13.51 5.15 7.64
C GLU A 219 -12.27 5.44 6.81
N SER A 220 -11.28 6.15 7.39
CA SER A 220 -10.03 6.47 6.71
C SER A 220 -9.25 5.22 6.29
N PHE A 221 -9.25 4.18 7.13
CA PHE A 221 -8.66 2.88 6.76
C PHE A 221 -9.36 2.27 5.54
N PHE A 222 -10.69 2.25 5.51
CA PHE A 222 -11.44 1.66 4.40
C PHE A 222 -11.34 2.46 3.11
N GLU A 223 -11.32 3.79 3.19
CA GLU A 223 -11.07 4.66 2.03
C GLU A 223 -9.70 4.38 1.43
N GLY A 224 -8.65 4.38 2.27
CA GLY A 224 -7.28 4.08 1.83
C GLY A 224 -7.14 2.67 1.24
N SER A 225 -7.74 1.68 1.89
CA SER A 225 -7.70 0.28 1.43
C SER A 225 -8.48 0.08 0.12
N THR A 226 -9.62 0.75 -0.04
CA THR A 226 -10.40 0.70 -1.29
C THR A 226 -9.65 1.39 -2.43
N GLN A 227 -8.94 2.48 -2.15
CA GLN A 227 -8.08 3.12 -3.13
C GLN A 227 -6.90 2.22 -3.53
N ALA A 228 -6.26 1.56 -2.56
CA ALA A 228 -5.18 0.61 -2.82
C ALA A 228 -5.66 -0.59 -3.65
N GLU A 229 -6.85 -1.13 -3.34
CA GLU A 229 -7.49 -2.19 -4.11
C GLU A 229 -7.75 -1.77 -5.57
N ALA A 230 -8.29 -0.56 -5.79
CA ALA A 230 -8.52 -0.03 -7.13
C ALA A 230 -7.21 0.16 -7.92
N GLN A 231 -6.17 0.66 -7.28
CA GLN A 231 -4.82 0.79 -7.86
C GLN A 231 -4.25 -0.58 -8.22
N LEU A 232 -4.39 -1.58 -7.34
CA LEU A 232 -3.92 -2.94 -7.59
C LEU A 232 -4.68 -3.57 -8.77
N ARG A 233 -6.00 -3.39 -8.87
CA ARG A 233 -6.78 -3.84 -10.03
C ARG A 233 -6.31 -3.19 -11.34
N ALA A 234 -6.05 -1.89 -11.34
CA ALA A 234 -5.51 -1.18 -12.50
C ALA A 234 -4.11 -1.68 -12.89
N MET A 235 -3.25 -1.91 -11.89
CA MET A 235 -1.92 -2.46 -12.08
C MET A 235 -1.96 -3.87 -12.68
N LEU A 236 -2.83 -4.76 -12.18
CA LEU A 236 -2.98 -6.11 -12.72
C LEU A 236 -3.51 -6.10 -14.15
N ALA A 237 -4.42 -5.19 -14.50
CA ALA A 237 -4.89 -5.02 -15.87
C ALA A 237 -3.76 -4.56 -16.82
N ASP A 238 -2.87 -3.68 -16.35
CA ASP A 238 -1.66 -3.30 -17.10
C ASP A 238 -0.72 -4.50 -17.27
N TYR A 239 -0.56 -5.34 -16.24
CA TYR A 239 0.30 -6.53 -16.28
C TYR A 239 -0.19 -7.59 -17.28
N GLU A 240 -1.51 -7.76 -17.37
CA GLU A 240 -2.14 -8.61 -18.39
C GLU A 240 -1.86 -8.13 -19.81
N SER A 241 -1.72 -6.82 -20.01
CA SER A 241 -1.52 -6.24 -21.34
C SER A 241 -0.23 -6.69 -22.03
N PHE A 242 0.75 -7.18 -21.27
CA PHE A 242 1.99 -7.79 -21.77
C PHE A 242 2.13 -9.29 -21.41
N GLY A 243 1.02 -9.93 -21.04
CA GLY A 243 0.91 -11.38 -20.89
C GLY A 243 1.35 -11.94 -19.54
N THR A 244 1.33 -11.13 -18.48
CA THR A 244 1.59 -11.61 -17.11
C THR A 244 0.44 -12.50 -16.61
N GLN A 245 0.76 -13.56 -15.87
CA GLN A 245 -0.25 -14.40 -15.23
C GLN A 245 -0.78 -13.74 -13.95
N THR A 246 -2.01 -13.24 -13.99
CA THR A 246 -2.65 -12.47 -12.92
C THR A 246 -3.79 -13.22 -12.21
N GLN A 247 -3.98 -14.50 -12.49
CA GLN A 247 -5.08 -15.31 -11.95
C GLN A 247 -5.03 -15.40 -10.42
N GLU A 248 -3.85 -15.68 -9.87
CA GLU A 248 -3.63 -15.77 -8.42
C GLU A 248 -3.88 -14.45 -7.68
N PRO A 249 -3.26 -13.30 -8.06
CA PRO A 249 -3.53 -12.04 -7.38
C PRO A 249 -4.99 -11.58 -7.53
N ARG A 250 -5.67 -11.89 -8.65
CA ARG A 250 -7.12 -11.64 -8.79
C ARG A 250 -7.97 -12.49 -7.84
N ARG A 251 -7.65 -13.78 -7.73
CA ARG A 251 -8.33 -14.66 -6.76
C ARG A 251 -8.16 -14.14 -5.34
N LEU A 252 -6.97 -13.66 -4.97
CA LEU A 252 -6.74 -13.07 -3.65
C LEU A 252 -7.57 -11.80 -3.43
N LEU A 253 -7.72 -10.95 -4.46
CA LEU A 253 -8.61 -9.79 -4.41
C LEU A 253 -10.09 -10.17 -4.22
N GLU A 254 -10.57 -11.24 -4.85
CA GLU A 254 -11.94 -11.73 -4.66
C GLU A 254 -12.18 -12.21 -3.23
N ILE A 255 -11.20 -12.92 -2.64
CA ILE A 255 -11.25 -13.34 -1.23
C ILE A 255 -11.17 -12.11 -0.31
N ALA A 256 -10.36 -11.11 -0.65
CA ALA A 256 -10.28 -9.85 0.08
C ALA A 256 -11.64 -9.13 0.09
N GLU A 257 -12.35 -9.12 -1.05
CA GLU A 257 -13.69 -8.54 -1.15
C GLU A 257 -14.71 -9.28 -0.26
N GLN A 258 -14.62 -10.61 -0.15
CA GLN A 258 -15.42 -11.38 0.80
C GLN A 258 -15.08 -11.04 2.25
N ALA A 259 -13.80 -10.94 2.60
CA ALA A 259 -13.34 -10.56 3.94
C ALA A 259 -13.87 -9.17 4.34
N LYS A 260 -13.87 -8.23 3.38
CA LYS A 260 -14.47 -6.89 3.52
C LYS A 260 -15.97 -6.95 3.80
N GLN A 261 -16.72 -7.79 3.08
CA GLN A 261 -18.17 -7.98 3.31
C GLN A 261 -18.47 -8.61 4.67
N SER A 262 -17.57 -9.44 5.19
CA SER A 262 -17.68 -10.01 6.54
C SER A 262 -17.15 -9.10 7.66
N PHE A 263 -16.72 -7.86 7.35
CA PHE A 263 -16.12 -6.92 8.29
C PHE A 263 -14.85 -7.42 8.99
N ASN A 264 -14.12 -8.36 8.37
CA ASN A 264 -12.84 -8.83 8.88
C ASN A 264 -11.69 -7.95 8.36
N VAL A 265 -11.42 -6.86 9.09
CA VAL A 265 -10.45 -5.82 8.72
C VAL A 265 -9.02 -6.37 8.59
N ALA A 266 -8.60 -7.20 9.54
CA ALA A 266 -7.25 -7.76 9.58
C ALA A 266 -7.00 -8.72 8.40
N GLU A 267 -7.96 -9.59 8.11
CA GLU A 267 -7.87 -10.51 6.98
C GLU A 267 -7.92 -9.76 5.64
N TYR A 268 -8.78 -8.75 5.51
CA TYR A 268 -8.85 -7.92 4.32
C TYR A 268 -7.51 -7.23 4.01
N ALA A 269 -6.90 -6.58 5.01
CA ALA A 269 -5.60 -5.92 4.85
C ALA A 269 -4.50 -6.90 4.42
N LYS A 270 -4.45 -8.06 5.08
CA LYS A 270 -3.48 -9.11 4.78
C LYS A 270 -3.63 -9.63 3.35
N LEU A 271 -4.85 -9.92 2.91
CA LEU A 271 -5.12 -10.42 1.55
C LEU A 271 -4.78 -9.39 0.47
N LEU A 272 -5.01 -8.09 0.72
CA LEU A 272 -4.58 -7.03 -0.18
C LEU A 272 -3.05 -6.99 -0.34
N GLU A 273 -2.31 -7.13 0.75
CA GLU A 273 -0.84 -7.16 0.72
C GLU A 273 -0.30 -8.43 0.02
N GLU A 274 -0.91 -9.59 0.28
CA GLU A 274 -0.58 -10.84 -0.40
C GLU A 274 -0.87 -10.75 -1.90
N ALA A 275 -2.01 -10.18 -2.30
CA ALA A 275 -2.36 -9.94 -3.70
C ALA A 275 -1.35 -9.00 -4.38
N HIS A 276 -0.92 -7.95 -3.69
CA HIS A 276 0.11 -7.04 -4.20
C HIS A 276 1.46 -7.76 -4.40
N ARG A 277 1.90 -8.55 -3.41
CA ARG A 277 3.15 -9.33 -3.49
C ARG A 277 3.11 -10.38 -4.60
N ALA A 278 1.99 -11.09 -4.75
CA ALA A 278 1.78 -12.05 -5.83
C ALA A 278 1.83 -11.36 -7.21
N GLY A 279 1.19 -10.19 -7.34
CA GLY A 279 1.24 -9.39 -8.56
C GLY A 279 2.66 -8.93 -8.93
N ALA A 280 3.44 -8.45 -7.95
CA ALA A 280 4.82 -8.05 -8.16
C ALA A 280 5.71 -9.23 -8.60
N THR A 281 5.57 -10.38 -7.93
CA THR A 281 6.30 -11.60 -8.28
C THR A 281 5.97 -12.06 -9.70
N ALA A 282 4.69 -12.05 -10.07
CA ALA A 282 4.26 -12.43 -11.42
C ALA A 282 4.85 -11.48 -12.49
N LYS A 283 4.92 -10.17 -12.21
CA LYS A 283 5.58 -9.21 -13.10
C LYS A 283 7.07 -9.51 -13.24
N GLU A 284 7.79 -9.75 -12.15
CA GLU A 284 9.23 -10.04 -12.20
C GLU A 284 9.53 -11.28 -13.04
N VAL A 285 8.77 -12.36 -12.84
CA VAL A 285 8.86 -13.57 -13.66
C VAL A 285 8.63 -13.24 -15.14
N ARG A 286 7.57 -12.49 -15.46
CA ARG A 286 7.25 -12.14 -16.84
C ARG A 286 8.32 -11.23 -17.46
N THR A 287 8.86 -10.27 -16.72
CA THR A 287 9.93 -9.40 -17.20
C THR A 287 11.19 -10.21 -17.52
N ALA A 288 11.54 -11.20 -16.68
CA ALA A 288 12.66 -12.10 -16.94
C ALA A 288 12.44 -12.97 -18.20
N GLU A 289 11.21 -13.46 -18.44
CA GLU A 289 10.87 -14.18 -19.68
C GLU A 289 11.00 -13.31 -20.93
N ILE A 290 10.54 -12.06 -20.85
CA ILE A 290 10.68 -11.10 -21.95
C ILE A 290 12.16 -10.83 -22.23
N GLU A 291 12.99 -10.70 -21.19
CA GLU A 291 14.43 -10.54 -21.37
C GLU A 291 15.09 -11.74 -22.07
N LYS A 292 14.75 -12.97 -21.65
CA LYS A 292 15.22 -14.20 -22.32
C LYS A 292 14.81 -14.27 -23.79
N SER A 293 13.62 -13.76 -24.11
CA SER A 293 13.08 -13.75 -25.47
C SER A 293 13.96 -13.00 -26.46
N PHE A 294 14.74 -12.00 -26.03
CA PHE A 294 15.69 -11.30 -26.91
C PHE A 294 16.76 -12.24 -27.48
N GLY A 295 17.28 -13.17 -26.69
CA GLY A 295 18.29 -14.14 -27.15
C GLY A 295 17.72 -15.12 -28.18
N ILE A 296 16.49 -15.57 -27.95
CA ILE A 296 15.77 -16.49 -28.85
C ILE A 296 15.47 -15.80 -30.20
N VAL A 297 14.92 -14.59 -30.17
CA VAL A 297 14.59 -13.85 -31.40
C VAL A 297 15.85 -13.47 -32.16
N ARG A 298 16.94 -13.06 -31.48
CA ARG A 298 18.23 -12.82 -32.12
C ARG A 298 18.75 -14.07 -32.83
N SER A 299 18.64 -15.24 -32.18
CA SER A 299 19.03 -16.51 -32.77
C SER A 299 18.18 -16.87 -34.00
N ALA A 300 16.87 -16.58 -33.97
CA ALA A 300 15.99 -16.77 -35.12
C ALA A 300 16.38 -15.89 -36.31
N VAL A 301 16.70 -14.61 -36.07
CA VAL A 301 17.21 -13.68 -37.10
C VAL A 301 18.52 -14.17 -37.70
N HIS A 302 19.46 -14.64 -36.87
CA HIS A 302 20.74 -15.17 -37.35
C HIS A 302 20.57 -16.44 -38.19
N GLU A 303 19.71 -17.35 -37.76
CA GLU A 303 19.43 -18.59 -38.49
C GLU A 303 18.76 -18.33 -39.85
N ALA A 304 17.82 -17.39 -39.92
CA ALA A 304 17.24 -16.97 -41.19
C ALA A 304 18.30 -16.38 -42.14
N ARG A 305 19.25 -15.57 -41.61
CA ARG A 305 20.40 -15.05 -42.39
C ARG A 305 21.35 -16.17 -42.85
N ASP A 306 21.67 -17.14 -41.99
CA ASP A 306 22.51 -18.31 -42.30
C ASP A 306 21.95 -19.12 -43.49
N VAL A 307 20.61 -19.22 -43.55
CA VAL A 307 19.87 -19.92 -44.61
C VAL A 307 19.77 -19.08 -45.90
N GLY A 308 20.29 -17.84 -45.87
CA GLY A 308 20.32 -16.93 -47.02
C GLY A 308 19.02 -16.16 -47.24
N ALA A 309 18.18 -16.03 -46.20
CA ALA A 309 16.97 -15.22 -46.26
C ALA A 309 17.31 -13.72 -46.25
N ILE A 310 16.61 -12.95 -47.09
CA ILE A 310 16.70 -11.49 -47.09
C ILE A 310 15.69 -11.00 -46.06
N LEU A 311 16.19 -10.48 -44.95
CA LEU A 311 15.35 -9.94 -43.88
C LEU A 311 15.14 -8.44 -44.08
N SER A 312 13.89 -8.00 -43.99
CA SER A 312 13.55 -6.57 -43.86
C SER A 312 13.78 -6.06 -42.44
N VAL A 313 13.90 -6.97 -41.47
CA VAL A 313 14.16 -6.68 -40.05
C VAL A 313 15.62 -6.96 -39.69
N GLY A 314 16.19 -6.09 -38.86
CA GLY A 314 17.62 -6.06 -38.56
C GLY A 314 17.97 -5.96 -37.08
N ASP A 315 19.26 -5.74 -36.82
CA ASP A 315 19.77 -5.52 -35.47
C ASP A 315 19.26 -4.18 -34.88
N ASP A 316 18.92 -3.22 -35.75
CA ASP A 316 18.29 -1.95 -35.36
C ASP A 316 16.88 -2.16 -34.76
N ASP A 317 16.08 -3.08 -35.28
CA ASP A 317 14.75 -3.39 -34.72
C ASP A 317 14.85 -4.07 -33.35
N LEU A 318 15.85 -4.94 -33.18
CA LEU A 318 16.17 -5.53 -31.88
C LEU A 318 16.65 -4.46 -30.88
N ALA A 319 17.40 -3.46 -31.35
CA ALA A 319 17.80 -2.32 -30.52
C ALA A 319 16.59 -1.46 -30.11
N HIS A 320 15.63 -1.23 -31.01
CA HIS A 320 14.37 -0.55 -30.67
C HIS A 320 13.53 -1.35 -29.65
N ALA A 321 13.45 -2.66 -29.80
CA ALA A 321 12.78 -3.53 -28.83
C ALA A 321 13.47 -3.48 -27.47
N ARG A 322 14.82 -3.45 -27.43
CA ARG A 322 15.58 -3.34 -26.18
C ARG A 322 15.38 -1.98 -25.52
N ALA A 323 15.42 -0.90 -26.29
CA ALA A 323 15.13 0.43 -25.77
C ALA A 323 13.71 0.53 -25.18
N ALA A 324 12.71 -0.10 -25.80
CA ALA A 324 11.36 -0.18 -25.25
C ALA A 324 11.31 -0.98 -23.94
N PHE A 325 12.06 -2.08 -23.84
CA PHE A 325 12.18 -2.87 -22.62
C PHE A 325 12.84 -2.07 -21.48
N ASP A 326 13.96 -1.39 -21.77
CA ASP A 326 14.69 -0.58 -20.79
C ASP A 326 13.85 0.63 -20.29
N GLN A 327 12.94 1.13 -21.12
CA GLN A 327 11.94 2.14 -20.76
C GLN A 327 10.71 1.58 -20.01
N GLN A 328 10.73 0.30 -19.64
CA GLN A 328 9.63 -0.43 -19.00
C GLN A 328 8.33 -0.49 -19.83
N ALA A 329 8.40 -0.22 -21.14
CA ALA A 329 7.28 -0.35 -22.06
C ALA A 329 7.15 -1.82 -22.52
N PHE A 330 6.89 -2.73 -21.57
CA PHE A 330 6.96 -4.19 -21.78
C PHE A 330 6.05 -4.67 -22.90
N LYS A 331 4.81 -4.16 -22.99
CA LYS A 331 3.88 -4.49 -24.08
C LYS A 331 4.46 -4.17 -25.46
N ARG A 332 5.06 -2.98 -25.60
CA ARG A 332 5.68 -2.56 -26.85
C ARG A 332 6.90 -3.43 -27.16
N ALA A 333 7.71 -3.76 -26.15
CA ALA A 333 8.86 -4.66 -26.33
C ALA A 333 8.40 -6.05 -26.80
N THR A 334 7.35 -6.63 -26.20
CA THR A 334 6.81 -7.92 -26.62
C THR A 334 6.23 -7.89 -28.02
N ASP A 335 5.50 -6.82 -28.38
CA ASP A 335 4.92 -6.69 -29.73
C ASP A 335 6.00 -6.56 -30.80
N LEU A 336 7.07 -5.79 -30.52
CA LEU A 336 8.22 -5.66 -31.40
C LEU A 336 8.96 -7.00 -31.56
N LEU A 337 9.25 -7.69 -30.45
CA LEU A 337 9.88 -9.02 -30.49
C LEU A 337 9.05 -10.03 -31.30
N ALA A 338 7.74 -10.07 -31.07
CA ALA A 338 6.84 -10.96 -31.82
C ALA A 338 6.74 -10.57 -33.30
N SER A 339 6.86 -9.30 -33.64
CA SER A 339 6.91 -8.85 -35.04
C SER A 339 8.20 -9.27 -35.72
N ILE A 340 9.35 -9.06 -35.08
CA ILE A 340 10.67 -9.44 -35.59
C ILE A 340 10.73 -10.95 -35.80
N GLU A 341 10.28 -11.73 -34.82
CA GLU A 341 10.24 -13.19 -34.91
C GLU A 341 9.38 -13.66 -36.08
N ARG A 342 8.15 -13.12 -36.24
CA ARG A 342 7.26 -13.45 -37.35
C ARG A 342 7.88 -13.15 -38.71
N THR A 343 8.55 -12.00 -38.85
CA THR A 343 9.21 -11.64 -40.12
C THR A 343 10.41 -12.56 -40.40
N ALA A 344 11.19 -12.91 -39.38
CA ALA A 344 12.30 -13.85 -39.52
C ALA A 344 11.82 -15.25 -39.92
N ASP A 345 10.80 -15.77 -39.24
CA ASP A 345 10.21 -17.09 -39.53
C ASP A 345 9.58 -17.12 -40.94
N GLN A 346 8.90 -16.06 -41.37
CA GLN A 346 8.33 -15.96 -42.72
C GLN A 346 9.41 -15.98 -43.81
N ALA A 347 10.46 -15.17 -43.66
CA ALA A 347 11.56 -15.13 -44.61
C ALA A 347 12.34 -16.46 -44.65
N HIS A 348 12.44 -17.13 -43.49
CA HIS A 348 13.03 -18.46 -43.38
C HIS A 348 12.21 -19.52 -44.15
N LEU A 349 10.88 -19.50 -43.98
CA LEU A 349 9.96 -20.39 -44.73
C LEU A 349 10.10 -20.21 -46.24
N GLU A 350 10.18 -18.98 -46.72
CA GLU A 350 10.33 -18.67 -48.16
C GLU A 350 11.61 -19.25 -48.74
N LYS A 351 12.70 -19.28 -47.97
CA LYS A 351 13.97 -19.90 -48.41
C LYS A 351 14.01 -21.41 -48.31
N ILE A 352 13.31 -21.99 -47.33
CA ILE A 352 13.19 -23.45 -47.18
C ILE A 352 12.39 -24.08 -48.34
N MET A 353 11.71 -23.29 -49.18
CA MET A 353 11.11 -23.81 -50.42
C MET A 353 12.14 -24.36 -51.42
N ASP A 354 13.41 -23.96 -51.31
CA ASP A 354 14.52 -24.57 -52.06
C ASP A 354 14.87 -25.94 -51.44
N ASN A 355 14.83 -27.00 -52.26
CA ASN A 355 15.05 -28.38 -51.82
C ASN A 355 16.45 -28.62 -51.26
N ASP A 356 17.50 -27.98 -51.80
CA ASP A 356 18.87 -28.19 -51.33
C ASP A 356 19.09 -27.53 -49.96
N VAL A 357 18.51 -26.34 -49.79
CA VAL A 357 18.50 -25.60 -48.53
C VAL A 357 17.72 -26.37 -47.47
N ARG A 358 16.53 -26.88 -47.85
CA ARG A 358 15.68 -27.70 -46.99
C ARG A 358 16.39 -28.94 -46.46
N CYS A 359 17.07 -29.70 -47.31
CA CYS A 359 17.77 -30.92 -46.89
C CYS A 359 18.90 -30.63 -45.89
N ARG A 360 19.72 -29.60 -46.15
CA ARG A 360 20.79 -29.20 -45.22
C ARG A 360 20.22 -28.74 -43.88
N HIS A 361 19.12 -28.00 -43.91
CA HIS A 361 18.50 -27.46 -42.71
C HIS A 361 17.81 -28.53 -41.87
N VAL A 362 17.11 -29.48 -42.49
CA VAL A 362 16.55 -30.66 -41.81
C VAL A 362 17.64 -31.44 -41.08
N ASN A 363 18.78 -31.67 -41.73
CA ASN A 363 19.90 -32.39 -41.10
C ASN A 363 20.44 -31.63 -39.88
N ARG A 364 20.68 -30.31 -40.01
CA ARG A 364 21.14 -29.44 -38.91
C ARG A 364 20.18 -29.45 -37.73
N VAL A 365 18.87 -29.30 -37.98
CA VAL A 365 17.84 -29.32 -36.92
C VAL A 365 17.76 -30.70 -36.26
N THR A 366 17.84 -31.78 -37.05
CA THR A 366 17.85 -33.15 -36.54
C THR A 366 19.05 -33.41 -35.61
N GLU A 367 20.25 -33.02 -36.03
CA GLU A 367 21.47 -33.12 -35.24
C GLU A 367 21.38 -32.32 -33.94
N THR A 368 20.83 -31.10 -34.02
CA THR A 368 20.64 -30.24 -32.85
C THR A 368 19.68 -30.86 -31.84
N ILE A 369 18.51 -31.35 -32.30
CA ILE A 369 17.52 -32.00 -31.44
C ILE A 369 18.11 -33.25 -30.79
N ALA A 370 18.83 -34.08 -31.55
CA ALA A 370 19.46 -35.30 -31.02
C ALA A 370 20.55 -34.99 -29.97
N GLY A 371 21.34 -33.93 -30.19
CA GLY A 371 22.33 -33.46 -29.22
C GLY A 371 21.68 -33.00 -27.91
N LEU A 372 20.65 -32.16 -28.01
CA LEU A 372 19.92 -31.63 -26.85
C LEU A 372 19.22 -32.72 -26.05
N GLU A 373 18.58 -33.68 -26.73
CA GLU A 373 17.96 -34.83 -26.07
C GLU A 373 18.97 -35.62 -25.24
N LYS A 374 20.16 -35.87 -25.79
CA LYS A 374 21.21 -36.60 -25.08
C LYS A 374 21.67 -35.87 -23.82
N THR A 375 21.88 -34.55 -23.92
CA THR A 375 22.26 -33.72 -22.77
C THR A 375 21.19 -33.73 -21.69
N LEU A 376 19.91 -33.62 -22.07
CA LEU A 376 18.79 -33.66 -21.13
C LEU A 376 18.61 -35.03 -20.49
N GLN A 377 18.78 -36.13 -21.24
CA GLN A 377 18.74 -37.49 -20.68
C GLN A 377 19.88 -37.73 -19.68
N GLU A 378 21.07 -37.18 -19.94
CA GLU A 378 22.18 -37.23 -18.98
C GLU A 378 21.84 -36.48 -17.69
N ALA A 379 21.34 -35.24 -17.80
CA ALA A 379 20.90 -34.47 -16.64
C ALA A 379 19.77 -35.15 -15.85
N ALA A 380 18.80 -35.78 -16.55
CA ALA A 380 17.77 -36.59 -15.90
C ALA A 380 18.37 -37.72 -15.06
N SER A 381 19.41 -38.39 -15.58
CA SER A 381 20.09 -39.49 -14.87
C SER A 381 20.81 -39.02 -13.61
N TYR A 382 21.12 -37.73 -13.51
CA TYR A 382 21.69 -37.11 -12.30
C TYR A 382 20.63 -36.59 -11.32
N GLY A 383 19.34 -36.66 -11.67
CA GLY A 383 18.23 -36.19 -10.84
C GLY A 383 17.94 -34.70 -10.98
N MET A 384 18.41 -34.05 -12.05
CA MET A 384 18.07 -32.66 -12.35
C MET A 384 16.67 -32.57 -12.96
N ASP A 385 15.97 -31.47 -12.72
CA ASP A 385 14.68 -31.21 -13.35
C ASP A 385 14.88 -30.85 -14.83
N VAL A 386 14.38 -31.72 -15.71
CA VAL A 386 14.48 -31.59 -17.17
C VAL A 386 13.15 -31.85 -17.87
N GLU A 387 12.05 -31.95 -17.12
CA GLU A 387 10.75 -32.36 -17.69
C GLU A 387 10.30 -31.42 -18.81
N GLU A 388 10.43 -30.11 -18.59
CA GLU A 388 10.07 -29.09 -19.57
C GLU A 388 10.95 -29.17 -20.83
N GLY A 389 12.26 -29.33 -20.67
CA GLY A 389 13.20 -29.47 -21.79
C GLY A 389 12.91 -30.71 -22.64
N LEU A 390 12.64 -31.86 -22.01
CA LEU A 390 12.28 -33.10 -22.70
C LEU A 390 10.93 -33.00 -23.43
N LEU A 391 9.96 -32.28 -22.85
CA LEU A 391 8.69 -31.99 -23.51
C LEU A 391 8.90 -31.17 -24.79
N PHE A 392 9.73 -30.13 -24.74
CA PHE A 392 10.06 -29.32 -25.92
C PHE A 392 10.82 -30.11 -26.99
N VAL A 393 11.77 -31.00 -26.61
CA VAL A 393 12.42 -31.93 -27.55
C VAL A 393 11.41 -32.84 -28.23
N THR A 394 10.47 -33.40 -27.46
CA THR A 394 9.41 -34.27 -28.01
C THR A 394 8.53 -33.51 -29.00
N ARG A 395 8.15 -32.26 -28.66
CA ARG A 395 7.39 -31.39 -29.58
C ARG A 395 8.20 -31.05 -30.83
N ALA A 396 9.50 -30.77 -30.70
CA ALA A 396 10.39 -30.46 -31.83
C ALA A 396 10.49 -31.65 -32.80
N LYS A 397 10.64 -32.88 -32.27
CA LYS A 397 10.58 -34.12 -33.06
C LYS A 397 9.23 -34.29 -33.77
N GLY A 398 8.14 -34.01 -33.06
CA GLY A 398 6.79 -34.01 -33.62
C GLY A 398 6.65 -33.04 -34.81
N ALA A 399 7.09 -31.78 -34.64
CA ALA A 399 7.09 -30.77 -35.71
C ALA A 399 7.92 -31.22 -36.91
N LEU A 400 9.11 -31.80 -36.68
CA LEU A 400 9.97 -32.32 -37.74
C LEU A 400 9.31 -33.47 -38.50
N SER A 401 8.65 -34.39 -37.78
CA SER A 401 7.93 -35.52 -38.40
C SER A 401 6.76 -35.06 -39.27
N ASN A 402 6.11 -33.95 -38.90
CA ASN A 402 5.05 -33.30 -39.66
C ASN A 402 5.58 -32.41 -40.80
N ARG A 403 6.91 -32.41 -41.06
CA ARG A 403 7.59 -31.58 -42.06
C ARG A 403 7.53 -30.07 -41.81
N ASP A 404 7.26 -29.67 -40.57
CA ASP A 404 7.27 -28.28 -40.13
C ASP A 404 8.64 -27.92 -39.54
N ILE A 405 9.58 -27.63 -40.44
CA ILE A 405 11.00 -27.49 -40.12
C ILE A 405 11.26 -26.20 -39.32
N VAL A 406 10.54 -25.12 -39.62
CA VAL A 406 10.71 -23.84 -38.92
C VAL A 406 10.22 -23.91 -37.49
N ASN A 407 9.08 -24.56 -37.24
CA ASN A 407 8.63 -24.80 -35.87
C ASN A 407 9.54 -25.80 -35.13
N ALA A 408 10.08 -26.82 -35.80
CA ALA A 408 11.07 -27.72 -35.21
C ALA A 408 12.35 -26.97 -34.79
N ALA A 409 12.86 -26.09 -35.65
CA ALA A 409 14.01 -25.23 -35.35
C ALA A 409 13.71 -24.27 -34.19
N LYS A 410 12.53 -23.63 -34.18
CA LYS A 410 12.07 -22.76 -33.09
C LYS A 410 12.07 -23.47 -31.74
N LEU A 411 11.45 -24.65 -31.67
CA LEU A 411 11.40 -25.45 -30.46
C LEU A 411 12.81 -25.89 -30.02
N ALA A 412 13.68 -26.25 -30.96
CA ALA A 412 15.08 -26.58 -30.67
C ALA A 412 15.87 -25.38 -30.09
N ARG A 413 15.62 -24.14 -30.56
CA ARG A 413 16.23 -22.93 -29.99
C ARG A 413 15.81 -22.71 -28.54
N HIS A 414 14.52 -22.88 -28.23
CA HIS A 414 14.02 -22.76 -26.86
C HIS A 414 14.68 -23.79 -25.93
N VAL A 415 14.77 -25.05 -26.37
CA VAL A 415 15.47 -26.09 -25.60
C VAL A 415 16.95 -25.74 -25.42
N LYS A 416 17.62 -25.27 -26.47
CA LYS A 416 19.04 -24.94 -26.41
C LYS A 416 19.35 -23.86 -25.38
N ASP A 417 18.52 -22.82 -25.30
CA ASP A 417 18.67 -21.74 -24.31
C ASP A 417 18.51 -22.28 -22.88
N GLN A 418 17.50 -23.13 -22.64
CA GLN A 418 17.30 -23.82 -21.36
C GLN A 418 18.45 -24.79 -21.02
N THR A 419 18.98 -25.48 -22.03
CA THR A 419 20.04 -26.46 -21.86
C THR A 419 21.39 -25.78 -21.59
N HIS A 420 21.64 -24.57 -22.08
CA HIS A 420 22.88 -23.83 -21.81
C HIS A 420 23.02 -23.49 -20.31
N THR A 421 21.94 -23.12 -19.64
CA THR A 421 21.97 -22.92 -18.18
C THR A 421 22.21 -24.24 -17.45
N LEU A 422 21.56 -25.30 -17.90
CA LEU A 422 21.69 -26.65 -17.35
C LEU A 422 23.11 -27.21 -17.52
N GLU A 423 23.76 -26.98 -18.66
CA GLU A 423 25.11 -27.46 -18.98
C GLU A 423 26.14 -27.04 -17.93
N THR A 424 26.04 -25.81 -17.42
CA THR A 424 26.95 -25.33 -16.37
C THR A 424 26.79 -26.08 -15.04
N ASP A 425 25.59 -26.53 -14.71
CA ASP A 425 25.32 -27.32 -13.51
C ASP A 425 25.59 -28.82 -13.74
N LEU A 426 25.35 -29.30 -14.95
CA LEU A 426 25.65 -30.65 -15.41
C LEU A 426 27.17 -30.88 -15.39
N ASP A 427 27.98 -29.88 -15.77
CA ASP A 427 29.44 -29.94 -15.66
C ASP A 427 29.91 -30.01 -14.21
N LYS A 428 29.25 -29.30 -13.27
CA LYS A 428 29.55 -29.44 -11.83
C LYS A 428 29.24 -30.85 -11.34
N GLU A 429 28.11 -31.43 -11.75
CA GLU A 429 27.74 -32.80 -11.39
C GLU A 429 28.68 -33.84 -12.02
N ARG A 430 29.10 -33.66 -13.28
CA ARG A 430 30.12 -34.49 -13.93
C ARG A 430 31.44 -34.47 -13.17
N ILE A 431 31.85 -33.32 -12.64
CA ILE A 431 33.05 -33.18 -11.79
C ILE A 431 32.84 -33.85 -10.44
N ASN A 432 31.70 -33.62 -9.77
CA ASN A 432 31.38 -34.21 -8.46
C ASN A 432 31.37 -35.74 -8.48
N ARG A 433 30.88 -36.33 -9.58
CA ARG A 433 30.79 -37.78 -9.77
C ARG A 433 32.07 -38.39 -10.38
N GLY A 434 33.07 -37.56 -10.68
CA GLY A 434 34.37 -38.00 -11.23
C GLY A 434 34.30 -38.48 -12.69
N ILE A 435 33.24 -38.14 -13.41
CA ILE A 435 33.03 -38.48 -14.84
C ILE A 435 33.83 -37.52 -15.73
N ALA A 436 33.92 -36.24 -15.33
CA ALA A 436 34.81 -35.25 -15.94
C ALA A 436 35.99 -34.95 -15.03
N LYS A 437 37.19 -34.81 -15.60
CA LYS A 437 38.34 -34.23 -14.90
C LYS A 437 38.08 -32.74 -14.70
N LYS A 438 38.44 -32.18 -13.52
CA LYS A 438 38.50 -30.73 -13.35
C LYS A 438 39.32 -30.15 -14.50
N VAL A 439 38.77 -29.16 -15.21
CA VAL A 439 39.52 -28.39 -16.22
C VAL A 439 40.82 -27.92 -15.59
N ASP A 440 41.95 -28.14 -16.29
CA ASP A 440 43.34 -28.07 -15.80
C ASP A 440 43.80 -26.71 -15.21
N GLU A 441 42.91 -25.72 -15.06
CA GLU A 441 43.22 -24.42 -14.46
C GLU A 441 42.70 -24.25 -13.02
N ALA A 442 41.96 -25.22 -12.48
CA ALA A 442 41.52 -25.19 -11.09
C ALA A 442 42.59 -25.79 -10.14
N LYS A 443 43.59 -24.97 -9.80
CA LYS A 443 44.55 -25.26 -8.72
C LYS A 443 43.83 -25.73 -7.46
N CYS A 444 44.15 -26.94 -7.01
CA CYS A 444 43.61 -27.49 -5.77
C CYS A 444 44.29 -26.78 -4.59
N GLY A 445 43.53 -26.06 -3.76
CA GLY A 445 44.05 -25.38 -2.56
C GLY A 445 44.71 -26.29 -1.50
N LYS A 446 44.75 -27.61 -1.73
CA LYS A 446 45.46 -28.58 -0.87
C LYS A 446 46.72 -29.18 -1.49
N CYS A 447 46.93 -29.08 -2.81
CA CYS A 447 48.11 -29.64 -3.47
C CYS A 447 48.75 -28.78 -4.57
N GLY A 448 48.26 -27.56 -4.81
CA GLY A 448 48.88 -26.61 -5.74
C GLY A 448 48.34 -26.75 -7.15
#